data_AF-A0A4Y2HSR9-F1
#
_entry.id   AF-A0A4Y2HSR9-F1
#
_cell.length_a   1.000
_cell.length_b   1.000
_cell.length_c   1.000
_cell.angle_alpha   90.00
_cell.angle_beta   90.00
_cell.angle_gamma   90.00
#
_symmetry.space_group_name_H-M   'P 1'
#
loop_
_entity.id
_entity.type
_entity.pdbx_description
1 polymer ?
#
loop_
_entity_poly.entity_id
_entity_poly.type
_entity_poly.pdbx_seq_one_letter_code
_entity_poly.pdbx_strand_id
1 'polypeptide(L)'
;MILEKINYQEYRWMVCGDFKMLTILLGQQAGYTKYPCFLCLWDSRARDLHWTKPDWLLRGTLTSGEKNVMNTTLVPSEKALLLTLHIKLGIMKQFIKPLSKYGECFKYLCSKFPKLSEAKLKEGVFTGPDIRKLLSSSLFSETMGDKEKEAWAP
;
A
#
# COMPACT_ATOMS: atom_id res chain seq x y z
N MET A 1 7.30 -26.30 7.47
CA MET A 1 6.97 -24.92 7.04
C MET A 1 8.07 -24.35 6.13
N ILE A 2 7.80 -23.44 5.19
CA ILE A 2 8.85 -22.93 4.25
C ILE A 2 10.08 -22.36 4.97
N LEU A 3 9.89 -21.74 6.15
CA LEU A 3 10.96 -21.18 6.98
C LEU A 3 11.93 -22.25 7.52
N GLU A 4 11.46 -23.47 7.77
CA GLU A 4 12.32 -24.59 8.19
C GLU A 4 13.21 -25.06 7.03
N LYS A 5 12.65 -25.11 5.81
CA LYS A 5 13.37 -25.55 4.61
C LYS A 5 14.52 -24.61 4.24
N ILE A 6 14.43 -23.35 4.64
CA ILE A 6 15.47 -22.35 4.44
C ILE A 6 16.29 -22.07 5.71
N ASN A 7 16.09 -22.87 6.76
CA ASN A 7 16.80 -22.76 8.04
C ASN A 7 16.78 -21.34 8.63
N TYR A 8 15.60 -20.71 8.62
CA TYR A 8 15.45 -19.30 9.00
C TYR A 8 15.92 -19.02 10.44
N GLN A 9 15.76 -19.98 11.35
CA GLN A 9 16.15 -19.82 12.76
C GLN A 9 17.66 -19.59 12.93
N GLU A 10 18.48 -20.19 12.06
CA GLU A 10 19.93 -20.02 12.05
C GLU A 10 20.32 -18.66 11.43
N TYR A 11 19.80 -18.36 10.24
CA TYR A 11 20.30 -17.22 9.47
C TYR A 11 19.58 -15.88 9.73
N ARG A 12 18.33 -15.91 10.18
CA ARG A 12 17.52 -14.72 10.53
C ARG A 12 17.56 -13.60 9.48
N TRP A 13 17.42 -13.98 8.21
CA TRP A 13 17.45 -13.05 7.07
C TRP A 13 16.34 -12.00 7.15
N MET A 14 16.52 -10.91 6.44
CA MET A 14 15.43 -9.96 6.20
C MET A 14 14.40 -10.61 5.26
N VAL A 15 13.12 -10.52 5.60
CA VAL A 15 12.02 -11.04 4.81
C VAL A 15 11.27 -9.88 4.18
N CYS A 16 11.23 -9.89 2.86
CA CYS A 16 10.55 -8.86 2.08
C CYS A 16 9.34 -9.48 1.39
N GLY A 17 8.18 -8.84 1.49
CA GLY A 17 6.95 -9.40 0.94
C GLY A 17 5.85 -8.36 0.78
N ASP A 18 4.77 -8.77 0.11
CA ASP A 18 3.54 -8.01 0.12
C ASP A 18 2.89 -8.05 1.51
N PHE A 19 1.92 -7.15 1.73
CA PHE A 19 1.22 -7.06 3.01
C PHE A 19 0.55 -8.38 3.41
N LYS A 20 0.05 -9.17 2.45
CA LYS A 20 -0.65 -10.43 2.75
C LYS A 20 0.33 -11.47 3.31
N MET A 21 1.50 -11.60 2.70
CA MET A 21 2.56 -12.49 3.17
C MET A 21 3.08 -12.05 4.53
N LEU A 22 3.33 -10.75 4.72
CA LEU A 22 3.79 -10.22 6.01
C LEU A 22 2.75 -10.42 7.11
N THR A 23 1.46 -10.22 6.84
CA THR A 23 0.36 -10.51 7.78
C THR A 23 0.41 -11.96 8.26
N ILE A 24 0.65 -12.93 7.36
CA ILE A 24 0.76 -14.35 7.73
C ILE A 24 2.00 -14.59 8.61
N LEU A 25 3.16 -14.07 8.21
CA LEU A 25 4.42 -14.25 8.94
C LEU A 25 4.41 -13.60 10.32
N LEU A 26 3.68 -12.50 10.46
CA LEU A 26 3.53 -11.75 11.70
C LEU A 26 2.32 -12.19 12.54
N GLY A 27 1.66 -13.29 12.16
CA GLY A 27 0.54 -13.85 12.92
C GLY A 27 -0.69 -12.94 13.00
N GLN A 28 -0.81 -11.97 12.10
CA GLN A 28 -1.90 -11.00 12.10
C GLN A 28 -3.15 -11.55 11.40
N GLN A 29 -4.31 -11.09 11.84
CA GLN A 29 -5.60 -11.37 11.22
C GLN A 29 -5.66 -10.75 9.82
N ALA A 30 -6.05 -11.56 8.83
CA ALA A 30 -6.30 -11.10 7.47
C ALA A 30 -7.64 -10.34 7.34
N GLY A 31 -7.76 -9.52 6.30
CA GLY A 31 -8.98 -8.77 6.00
C GLY A 31 -9.04 -7.40 6.66
N TYR A 32 -10.26 -6.86 6.80
CA TYR A 32 -10.48 -5.49 7.29
C TYR A 32 -10.50 -5.44 8.83
N THR A 33 -9.31 -5.31 9.42
CA THR A 33 -9.11 -5.26 10.87
C THR A 33 -8.94 -3.83 11.37
N LYS A 34 -9.19 -3.59 12.68
CA LYS A 34 -9.09 -2.26 13.28
C LYS A 34 -7.66 -1.71 13.27
N TYR A 35 -6.67 -2.57 13.55
CA TYR A 35 -5.26 -2.18 13.68
C TYR A 35 -4.38 -2.95 12.69
N PRO A 36 -4.53 -2.76 11.37
CA PRO A 36 -3.90 -3.63 10.37
C PRO A 36 -2.37 -3.47 10.31
N CYS A 37 -1.84 -2.32 10.72
CA CYS A 37 -0.41 -2.04 10.66
C CYS A 37 0.37 -2.80 11.74
N PHE A 38 1.49 -3.42 11.35
CA PHE A 38 2.41 -4.06 12.29
C PHE A 38 3.44 -3.10 12.90
N LEU A 39 3.58 -1.88 12.35
CA LEU A 39 4.51 -0.85 12.85
C LEU A 39 3.86 0.11 13.85
N CYS A 40 2.56 0.38 13.71
CA CYS A 40 1.84 1.33 14.55
C CYS A 40 0.39 0.90 14.79
N LEU A 41 -0.26 1.56 15.75
CA LEU A 41 -1.66 1.35 16.11
C LEU A 41 -2.59 2.27 15.31
N TRP A 42 -2.34 2.40 14.00
CA TRP A 42 -3.24 3.10 13.09
C TRP A 42 -4.62 2.45 13.09
N ASP A 43 -5.65 3.23 13.43
CA ASP A 43 -7.02 2.76 13.56
C ASP A 43 -7.77 2.93 12.24
N SER A 44 -7.97 1.82 11.51
CA SER A 44 -8.63 1.81 10.21
C SER A 44 -10.10 2.24 10.23
N ARG A 45 -10.70 2.35 11.43
CA ARG A 45 -12.10 2.71 11.65
C ARG A 45 -12.27 4.19 12.02
N ALA A 46 -11.21 4.89 12.43
CA ALA A 46 -11.22 6.30 12.84
C ALA A 46 -11.12 7.26 11.63
N ARG A 47 -12.11 7.22 10.73
CA ARG A 47 -12.09 7.95 9.44
C ARG A 47 -11.96 9.47 9.59
N ASP A 48 -12.50 10.02 10.66
CA ASP A 48 -12.42 11.42 11.05
C ASP A 48 -11.00 11.87 11.43
N LEU A 49 -10.18 10.93 11.92
CA LEU A 49 -8.81 11.19 12.35
C LEU A 49 -7.76 10.90 11.27
N HIS A 50 -8.12 10.20 10.19
CA HIS A 50 -7.16 9.72 9.17
C HIS A 50 -6.35 10.84 8.51
N TRP A 51 -6.92 12.04 8.40
CA TRP A 51 -6.31 13.18 7.70
C TRP A 51 -5.83 14.29 8.64
N THR A 52 -6.12 14.18 9.94
CA THR A 52 -5.77 15.19 10.95
C THR A 52 -4.74 14.69 11.95
N LYS A 53 -4.64 13.36 12.13
CA LYS A 53 -3.69 12.72 13.01
C LYS A 53 -2.54 12.09 12.20
N PRO A 54 -1.38 12.77 12.11
CA PRO A 54 -0.22 12.24 11.39
C PRO A 54 0.40 11.06 12.14
N ASP A 55 0.50 11.17 13.47
CA ASP A 55 1.22 10.21 14.30
C ASP A 55 0.30 9.27 15.05
N TRP A 56 0.53 7.97 14.85
CA TRP A 56 -0.14 6.90 15.57
C TRP A 56 0.84 6.20 16.49
N LEU A 57 0.37 5.77 17.66
CA LEU A 57 1.22 5.13 18.65
C LEU A 57 1.98 3.96 18.03
N LEU A 58 3.30 3.95 18.19
CA LEU A 58 4.14 2.87 17.69
C LEU A 58 3.73 1.56 18.34
N ARG A 59 3.79 0.50 17.56
CA ARG A 59 3.53 -0.84 18.07
C ARG A 59 4.84 -1.39 18.64
N GLY A 60 4.82 -1.74 19.92
CA GLY A 60 5.96 -2.38 20.59
C GLY A 60 6.10 -3.83 20.17
N THR A 61 5.36 -4.73 20.83
CA THR A 61 5.39 -6.17 20.55
C THR A 61 4.12 -6.65 19.85
N LEU A 62 4.25 -7.68 19.01
CA LEU A 62 3.13 -8.39 18.40
C LEU A 62 2.73 -9.58 19.28
N THR A 63 2.05 -9.29 20.39
CA THR A 63 1.59 -10.31 21.35
C THR A 63 0.35 -11.03 20.83
N SER A 64 0.37 -12.37 20.80
CA SER A 64 -0.77 -13.18 20.36
C SER A 64 -1.99 -12.94 21.26
N GLY A 65 -3.16 -12.72 20.65
CA GLY A 65 -4.42 -12.41 21.35
C GLY A 65 -4.66 -10.90 21.53
N GLU A 66 -3.68 -10.04 21.25
CA GLU A 66 -3.84 -8.60 21.34
C GLU A 66 -4.17 -7.96 20.00
N LYS A 67 -5.10 -7.00 20.01
CA LYS A 67 -5.48 -6.18 18.84
C LYS A 67 -5.88 -7.05 17.64
N ASN A 68 -5.02 -7.16 16.63
CA ASN A 68 -5.23 -7.94 15.42
C ASN A 68 -4.24 -9.11 15.29
N VAL A 69 -3.46 -9.43 16.32
CA VAL A 69 -2.49 -10.52 16.31
C VAL A 69 -3.19 -11.78 16.83
N MET A 70 -3.39 -12.76 15.95
CA MET A 70 -4.14 -13.99 16.26
C MET A 70 -3.20 -15.15 16.63
N ASN A 71 -2.02 -15.16 16.02
CA ASN A 71 -1.06 -16.25 16.16
C ASN A 71 0.30 -15.69 16.57
N THR A 72 1.18 -16.58 17.03
CA THR A 72 2.58 -16.24 17.29
C THR A 72 3.27 -15.79 16.00
N THR A 73 4.18 -14.82 16.14
CA THR A 73 4.99 -14.35 15.02
C THR A 73 6.00 -15.43 14.61
N LEU A 74 6.07 -15.71 13.31
CA LEU A 74 7.05 -16.63 12.73
C LEU A 74 8.37 -15.93 12.42
N VAL A 75 8.31 -14.62 12.23
CA VAL A 75 9.43 -13.73 11.90
C VAL A 75 9.33 -12.50 12.82
N PRO A 76 10.45 -12.04 13.42
CA PRO A 76 10.46 -10.78 14.18
C PRO A 76 10.06 -9.59 13.30
N SER A 77 9.29 -8.64 13.84
CA SER A 77 8.83 -7.45 13.11
C SER A 77 9.97 -6.64 12.50
N GLU A 78 11.12 -6.62 13.16
CA GLU A 78 12.32 -5.87 12.75
C GLU A 78 12.99 -6.51 11.52
N LYS A 79 12.65 -7.77 11.21
CA LYS A 79 13.12 -8.51 10.04
C LYS A 79 12.15 -8.42 8.86
N ALA A 80 10.98 -7.83 9.03
CA ALA A 80 9.99 -7.64 7.98
C ALA A 80 10.23 -6.34 7.20
N LEU A 81 10.34 -6.43 5.88
CA LEU A 81 10.49 -5.29 4.98
C LEU A 81 9.27 -5.13 4.09
N LEU A 82 8.75 -3.89 4.03
CA LEU A 82 7.73 -3.50 3.06
C LEU A 82 8.37 -3.05 1.76
N LEU A 83 8.04 -3.70 0.65
CA LEU A 83 8.47 -3.25 -0.67
C LEU A 83 7.85 -1.89 -0.99
N THR A 84 8.70 -0.91 -1.30
CA THR A 84 8.29 0.41 -1.81
C THR A 84 7.36 0.30 -3.03
N LEU A 85 7.49 -0.76 -3.83
CA LEU A 85 6.63 -1.00 -4.98
C LEU A 85 5.16 -1.18 -4.59
N HIS A 86 4.84 -1.97 -3.56
CA HIS A 86 3.44 -2.20 -3.14
C HIS A 86 2.82 -0.93 -2.56
N ILE A 87 3.60 -0.10 -1.88
CA ILE A 87 3.17 1.22 -1.39
C ILE A 87 2.85 2.12 -2.58
N LYS A 88 3.76 2.23 -3.55
CA LYS A 88 3.54 3.05 -4.76
C LYS A 88 2.31 2.60 -5.55
N LEU A 89 2.13 1.29 -5.73
CA LEU A 89 0.94 0.75 -6.39
C LEU A 89 -0.35 1.11 -5.64
N GLY A 90 -0.34 1.01 -4.30
CA GLY A 90 -1.47 1.40 -3.45
C GLY A 90 -1.81 2.88 -3.55
N ILE A 91 -0.82 3.77 -3.44
CA ILE A 91 -0.99 5.23 -3.55
C ILE A 91 -1.55 5.60 -4.93
N MET A 92 -0.95 5.07 -6.00
CA MET A 92 -1.42 5.34 -7.36
C MET A 92 -2.87 4.88 -7.56
N LYS A 93 -3.24 3.73 -7.00
CA LYS A 93 -4.63 3.28 -7.04
C LYS A 93 -5.59 4.25 -6.32
N GLN A 94 -5.19 4.77 -5.16
CA GLN A 94 -6.00 5.73 -4.40
C GLN A 94 -6.12 7.08 -5.10
N PHE A 95 -5.09 7.53 -5.82
CA PHE A 95 -5.14 8.76 -6.61
C PHE A 95 -6.07 8.64 -7.83
N ILE A 96 -6.01 7.50 -8.53
CA ILE A 96 -6.68 7.34 -9.83
C ILE A 96 -8.18 7.00 -9.68
N LYS A 97 -8.53 6.17 -8.69
CA LYS A 97 -9.91 5.70 -8.48
C LYS A 97 -10.97 6.81 -8.31
N PRO A 98 -10.69 7.94 -7.62
CA PRO A 98 -11.66 9.03 -7.49
C PRO A 98 -11.70 9.98 -8.68
N LEU A 99 -10.81 9.86 -9.68
CA LEU A 99 -10.80 10.75 -10.84
C LEU A 99 -12.11 10.70 -11.61
N SER A 100 -12.54 11.86 -12.12
CA SER A 100 -13.70 11.93 -13.00
C SER A 100 -13.44 11.17 -14.29
N LYS A 101 -14.32 10.22 -14.63
CA LYS A 101 -14.25 9.43 -15.88
C LYS A 101 -14.28 10.30 -17.14
N TYR A 102 -14.87 11.49 -17.04
CA TYR A 102 -14.98 12.46 -18.13
C TYR A 102 -13.98 13.62 -17.98
N GLY A 103 -13.18 13.63 -16.91
CA GLY A 103 -12.16 14.64 -16.66
C GLY A 103 -10.96 14.48 -17.58
N GLU A 104 -10.27 15.59 -17.87
CA GLU A 104 -9.10 15.62 -18.75
C GLU A 104 -7.97 14.73 -18.25
N CYS A 105 -7.76 14.68 -16.92
CA CYS A 105 -6.79 13.78 -16.29
C CYS A 105 -7.04 12.30 -16.63
N PHE A 106 -8.29 11.83 -16.56
CA PHE A 106 -8.62 10.44 -16.91
C PHE A 106 -8.54 10.18 -18.41
N LYS A 107 -8.97 11.13 -19.25
CA LYS A 107 -8.81 11.03 -20.71
C LYS A 107 -7.34 10.93 -21.12
N TYR A 108 -6.46 11.68 -20.46
CA TYR A 108 -5.02 11.57 -20.67
C TYR A 108 -4.49 10.19 -20.32
N LEU A 109 -4.95 9.58 -19.22
CA LEU A 109 -4.54 8.21 -18.88
C LEU A 109 -4.94 7.21 -19.97
N CYS A 110 -6.15 7.33 -20.52
CA CYS A 110 -6.61 6.49 -21.62
C CYS A 110 -5.75 6.64 -22.87
N SER A 111 -5.37 7.87 -23.23
CA SER A 111 -4.53 8.13 -24.41
C SER A 111 -3.07 7.73 -24.18
N LYS A 112 -2.54 7.92 -22.97
CA LYS A 112 -1.15 7.58 -22.60
C LYS A 112 -0.91 6.08 -22.51
N PHE A 113 -1.92 5.33 -22.09
CA PHE A 113 -1.85 3.88 -21.90
C PHE A 113 -2.90 3.14 -22.75
N PRO A 114 -2.80 3.19 -24.10
CA PRO A 114 -3.82 2.60 -24.98
C PRO A 114 -3.88 1.07 -24.88
N LYS A 115 -2.85 0.43 -24.31
CA LYS A 115 -2.80 -1.01 -24.05
C LYS A 115 -3.52 -1.42 -22.75
N LEU A 116 -3.85 -0.47 -21.89
CA LEU A 116 -4.63 -0.72 -20.68
C LEU A 116 -6.11 -0.50 -20.99
N SER A 117 -6.94 -1.48 -20.65
CA SER A 117 -8.39 -1.32 -20.72
C SER A 117 -8.85 -0.21 -19.77
N GLU A 118 -9.92 0.50 -20.14
CA GLU A 118 -10.52 1.53 -19.29
C GLU A 118 -10.91 0.99 -17.89
N ALA A 119 -11.33 -0.28 -17.78
CA ALA A 119 -11.63 -0.93 -16.50
C ALA A 119 -10.39 -1.02 -15.58
N LYS A 120 -9.22 -1.36 -16.13
CA LYS A 120 -7.95 -1.36 -15.38
C LYS A 120 -7.56 0.05 -14.94
N LEU A 121 -7.73 1.04 -15.81
CA LEU A 121 -7.47 2.45 -15.48
C LEU A 121 -8.39 2.95 -14.36
N LYS A 122 -9.70 2.68 -14.44
CA LYS A 122 -10.69 3.03 -13.39
C LYS A 122 -10.35 2.43 -12.04
N GLU A 123 -9.84 1.19 -12.02
CA GLU A 123 -9.42 0.53 -10.79
C GLU A 123 -7.98 0.85 -10.37
N GLY A 124 -7.30 1.78 -11.07
CA GLY A 124 -5.94 2.18 -10.76
C GLY A 124 -4.92 1.04 -10.86
N VAL A 125 -5.16 0.08 -11.76
CA VAL A 125 -4.31 -1.10 -11.95
C VAL A 125 -3.17 -0.75 -12.91
N PHE A 126 -2.02 -0.42 -12.34
CA PHE A 126 -0.79 -0.08 -13.06
C PHE A 126 0.34 -1.04 -12.72
N THR A 127 1.33 -1.13 -13.60
CA THR A 127 2.61 -1.78 -13.30
C THR A 127 3.65 -0.74 -12.83
N GLY A 128 4.75 -1.21 -12.24
CA GLY A 128 5.88 -0.32 -11.88
C GLY A 128 6.36 0.57 -13.03
N PRO A 129 6.60 0.01 -14.24
CA PRO A 129 6.93 0.81 -15.43
C PRO A 129 5.87 1.85 -15.83
N ASP A 130 4.57 1.53 -15.71
CA ASP A 130 3.52 2.48 -16.05
C ASP A 130 3.53 3.69 -15.11
N ILE A 131 3.68 3.43 -13.81
CA ILE A 131 3.80 4.50 -12.79
C ILE A 131 5.01 5.38 -13.10
N ARG A 132 6.17 4.80 -13.43
CA ARG A 132 7.36 5.58 -13.78
C ARG A 132 7.13 6.47 -15.00
N LYS A 133 6.47 5.95 -16.04
CA LYS A 133 6.11 6.72 -17.25
C LYS A 133 5.17 7.87 -16.93
N LEU A 134 4.22 7.66 -16.01
CA LEU A 134 3.27 8.68 -15.59
C LEU A 134 3.96 9.78 -14.78
N LEU A 135 4.79 9.41 -13.80
CA LEU A 135 5.56 10.36 -12.98
C LEU A 135 6.55 11.18 -13.81
N SER A 136 7.10 10.63 -14.89
CA SER A 136 7.99 11.37 -15.80
C SER A 136 7.28 12.30 -16.77
N SER A 137 5.95 12.30 -16.79
CA SER A 137 5.16 13.03 -17.79
C SER A 137 4.75 14.41 -17.27
N SER A 138 5.45 15.47 -17.69
CA SER A 138 5.04 16.86 -17.39
C SER A 138 3.61 17.16 -17.85
N LEU A 139 3.24 16.65 -19.02
CA LEU A 139 1.90 16.79 -19.61
C LEU A 139 0.78 16.20 -18.73
N PHE A 140 1.08 15.28 -17.82
CA PHE A 140 0.05 14.71 -16.97
C PHE A 140 -0.44 15.74 -15.94
N SER A 141 0.49 16.46 -15.32
CA SER A 141 0.17 17.52 -14.37
C SER A 141 -0.60 18.69 -15.00
N GLU A 142 -0.42 18.93 -16.30
CA GLU A 142 -1.18 19.95 -17.04
C GLU A 142 -2.67 19.59 -17.20
N THR A 143 -2.99 18.30 -17.23
CA THR A 143 -4.38 17.81 -17.37
C THR A 143 -5.15 17.79 -16.05
N MET A 144 -4.48 18.09 -14.95
CA MET A 144 -5.05 18.05 -13.60
C MET A 144 -5.77 19.36 -13.24
N GLY A 145 -6.93 19.24 -12.60
CA GLY A 145 -7.57 20.35 -11.89
C GLY A 145 -6.86 20.70 -10.58
N ASP A 146 -7.29 21.77 -9.90
CA ASP A 146 -6.60 22.29 -8.71
C ASP A 146 -6.49 21.25 -7.59
N LYS A 147 -7.58 20.53 -7.29
CA LYS A 147 -7.59 19.47 -6.27
C LYS A 147 -6.69 18.28 -6.63
N GLU A 148 -6.63 17.94 -7.92
CA GLU A 148 -5.80 16.84 -8.41
C GLU A 148 -4.32 17.22 -8.32
N LYS A 149 -3.98 18.48 -8.64
CA LYS A 149 -2.62 19.02 -8.47
C LYS A 149 -2.20 19.07 -7.01
N GLU A 150 -3.08 19.53 -6.12
CA GLU A 150 -2.82 19.54 -4.67
C GLU A 150 -2.55 18.12 -4.15
N ALA A 151 -3.34 17.13 -4.58
CA ALA A 151 -3.14 15.74 -4.19
C ALA A 151 -1.93 15.06 -4.86
N TRP A 152 -1.48 15.57 -6.02
CA TRP A 152 -0.33 15.04 -6.76
C TRP A 152 1.00 15.66 -6.32
N ALA A 153 0.96 16.87 -5.77
CA ALA A 153 2.13 17.55 -5.24
C ALA A 153 2.73 16.78 -4.04
N PRO A 154 4.07 16.78 -3.89
CA PRO A 154 4.74 16.15 -2.75
C PRO A 154 4.52 16.88 -1.42
#